data_AF-A0A5S9MGA7-F1
#
_entry.id   AF-A0A5S9MGA7-F1
#
_cell.length_a   1.000
_cell.length_b   1.000
_cell.length_c   1.000
_cell.angle_alpha   90.00
_cell.angle_beta   90.00
_cell.angle_gamma   90.00
#
_symmetry.space_group_name_H-M   'P 1'
#
loop_
_entity.id
_entity.type
_entity.pdbx_description
1 polymer ?
#
loop_
_entity_poly.entity_id
_entity_poly.type
_entity_poly.pdbx_seq_one_letter_code
_entity_poly.pdbx_strand_id
1 'polypeptide(L)'
;MLQEMNMIPSIGHTNARHDMMNLAAKHGARHVTHLYNALSSFQHREPNAVGAALTNENLYTELITDGIHSHPLSIKLAYLAKGSDRLIMITDSMRAKGLGDGTYEFGGQTVTVSGEKALLDDGTLAGSILRMKDGVKRMKQLTNCEWTEIAKMTSTNAAAQLGLDQQLGSIEIGKIADLVIWDESGELMMTICRGQIVFEKKKRRPTTHEHHRI
;
A
#
# COMPACT_ATOMS: atom_id res chain seq x y z
N MET A 1 -2.26 1.57 27.58
CA MET A 1 -1.87 2.95 27.20
C MET A 1 -2.23 3.35 25.77
N LEU A 2 -1.58 2.89 24.68
CA LEU A 2 -1.90 3.38 23.32
C LEU A 2 -3.34 3.08 22.88
N GLN A 3 -3.83 1.87 23.17
CA GLN A 3 -5.22 1.51 22.87
C GLN A 3 -6.24 2.32 23.66
N GLU A 4 -5.92 2.64 24.93
CA GLU A 4 -6.77 3.50 25.77
C GLU A 4 -6.86 4.93 25.22
N MET A 5 -5.89 5.34 24.40
CA MET A 5 -5.85 6.63 23.70
C MET A 5 -6.45 6.58 22.29
N ASN A 6 -7.12 5.47 21.91
CA ASN A 6 -7.60 5.22 20.54
C ASN A 6 -6.51 5.34 19.46
N MET A 7 -5.27 4.96 19.81
CA MET A 7 -4.17 4.84 18.85
C MET A 7 -3.94 3.37 18.51
N ILE A 8 -3.71 3.10 17.22
CA ILE A 8 -3.46 1.75 16.71
C ILE A 8 -1.96 1.47 16.81
N PRO A 9 -1.51 0.52 17.65
CA PRO A 9 -0.11 0.14 17.69
C PRO A 9 0.21 -0.72 16.46
N SER A 10 1.16 -0.25 15.65
CA SER A 10 1.72 -0.99 14.54
C SER A 10 3.15 -1.43 14.86
N ILE A 11 3.45 -2.69 14.60
CA ILE A 11 4.78 -3.27 14.80
C ILE A 11 5.60 -3.05 13.53
N GLY A 12 6.72 -2.34 13.63
CA GLY A 12 7.63 -2.08 12.51
C GLY A 12 9.05 -1.83 13.01
N HIS A 13 10.03 -1.81 12.11
CA HIS A 13 11.44 -1.52 12.44
C HIS A 13 11.95 -2.33 13.64
N THR A 14 11.73 -3.65 13.59
CA THR A 14 11.96 -4.55 14.72
C THR A 14 12.72 -5.80 14.33
N ASN A 15 13.57 -6.26 15.24
CA ASN A 15 14.26 -7.55 15.15
C ASN A 15 13.60 -8.63 16.02
N ALA A 16 12.30 -8.49 16.29
CA ALA A 16 11.55 -9.35 17.21
C ALA A 16 11.33 -10.77 16.66
N ARG A 17 11.44 -11.75 17.56
CA ARG A 17 11.06 -13.14 17.30
C ARG A 17 9.53 -13.30 17.24
N HIS A 18 9.08 -14.42 16.69
CA HIS A 18 7.64 -14.64 16.41
C HIS A 18 6.78 -14.63 17.69
N ASP A 19 7.30 -15.13 18.80
CA ASP A 19 6.68 -15.17 20.13
C ASP A 19 6.41 -13.75 20.66
N MET A 20 7.38 -12.85 20.51
CA MET A 20 7.26 -11.44 20.89
C MET A 20 6.23 -10.69 20.04
N MET A 21 6.15 -10.98 18.74
CA MET A 21 5.11 -10.40 17.87
C MET A 21 3.71 -10.83 18.31
N ASN A 22 3.55 -12.12 18.63
CA ASN A 22 2.28 -12.67 19.11
C ASN A 22 1.91 -12.12 20.49
N LEU A 23 2.91 -11.92 21.36
CA LEU A 23 2.72 -11.26 22.65
C LEU A 23 2.25 -9.81 22.46
N ALA A 24 2.89 -9.05 21.57
CA ALA A 24 2.46 -7.69 21.24
C ALA A 24 1.02 -7.65 20.70
N ALA A 25 0.63 -8.61 19.85
CA ALA A 25 -0.75 -8.72 19.36
C ALA A 25 -1.75 -8.99 20.49
N LYS A 26 -1.42 -9.88 21.44
CA LYS A 26 -2.22 -10.13 22.65
C LYS A 26 -2.36 -8.87 23.53
N HIS A 27 -1.32 -8.04 23.56
CA HIS A 27 -1.32 -6.76 24.28
C HIS A 27 -1.80 -5.57 23.44
N GLY A 28 -2.43 -5.83 22.29
CA GLY A 28 -3.19 -4.81 21.60
C GLY A 28 -2.58 -4.25 20.31
N ALA A 29 -1.41 -4.72 19.89
CA ALA A 29 -0.95 -4.46 18.55
C ALA A 29 -1.92 -5.06 17.53
N ARG A 30 -2.22 -4.31 16.47
CA ARG A 30 -3.16 -4.73 15.42
C ARG A 30 -2.58 -4.64 14.02
N HIS A 31 -1.44 -3.97 13.86
CA HIS A 31 -0.81 -3.79 12.56
C HIS A 31 0.64 -4.27 12.56
N VAL A 32 1.12 -4.61 11.36
CA VAL A 32 2.54 -4.70 11.02
C VAL A 32 2.81 -3.72 9.89
N THR A 33 3.76 -2.81 10.11
CA THR A 33 4.16 -1.79 9.13
C THR A 33 5.02 -2.40 8.03
N HIS A 34 4.76 -1.96 6.78
CA HIS A 34 5.49 -2.26 5.54
C HIS A 34 6.19 -3.64 5.49
N LEU A 35 5.41 -4.72 5.59
CA LEU A 35 5.85 -6.13 5.60
C LEU A 35 7.11 -6.38 4.76
N TYR A 36 8.02 -7.16 5.34
CA TYR A 36 9.38 -7.49 4.87
C TYR A 36 10.43 -6.41 5.15
N ASN A 37 10.06 -5.13 5.16
CA ASN A 37 11.02 -4.03 5.25
C ASN A 37 11.35 -3.70 6.72
N ALA A 38 12.63 -3.63 7.06
CA ALA A 38 13.10 -3.39 8.45
C ALA A 38 12.47 -4.34 9.50
N LEU A 39 12.17 -5.58 9.10
CA LEU A 39 11.69 -6.65 9.98
C LEU A 39 12.71 -7.80 9.99
N SER A 40 12.86 -8.49 11.12
CA SER A 40 13.61 -9.75 11.16
C SER A 40 13.03 -10.77 10.16
N SER A 41 13.89 -11.27 9.26
CA SER A 41 13.53 -12.14 8.14
C SER A 41 12.97 -13.48 8.56
N PHE A 42 12.08 -14.04 7.74
CA PHE A 42 11.56 -15.39 7.93
C PHE A 42 12.67 -16.44 7.84
N GLN A 43 12.69 -17.37 8.79
CA GLN A 43 13.45 -18.62 8.71
C GLN A 43 12.51 -19.78 9.04
N HIS A 44 12.69 -20.94 8.39
CA HIS A 44 11.77 -22.07 8.54
C HIS A 44 11.72 -22.66 9.95
N ARG A 45 12.81 -22.56 10.73
CA ARG A 45 12.85 -22.99 12.15
C ARG A 45 12.54 -21.86 13.13
N GLU A 46 12.68 -20.62 12.70
CA GLU A 46 12.39 -19.43 13.49
C GLU A 46 11.72 -18.39 12.59
N PRO A 47 10.38 -18.39 12.49
CA PRO A 47 9.68 -17.57 11.50
C PRO A 47 9.83 -16.06 11.71
N ASN A 48 10.29 -15.63 12.90
CA ASN A 48 10.57 -14.23 13.24
C ASN A 48 9.37 -13.28 12.97
N ALA A 49 9.62 -11.97 12.89
CA ALA A 49 8.61 -10.96 12.62
C ALA A 49 7.83 -11.20 11.32
N VAL A 50 8.51 -11.53 10.22
CA VAL A 50 7.86 -11.76 8.93
C VAL A 50 6.90 -12.95 8.99
N GLY A 51 7.31 -14.06 9.59
CA GLY A 51 6.46 -15.24 9.74
C GLY A 51 5.24 -14.98 10.62
N ALA A 52 5.42 -14.27 11.73
CA ALA A 52 4.31 -13.87 12.59
C ALA A 52 3.34 -12.93 11.87
N ALA A 53 3.85 -11.95 11.12
CA ALA A 53 3.03 -11.01 10.36
C ALA A 53 2.17 -11.72 9.29
N LEU A 54 2.74 -12.72 8.61
CA LEU A 54 2.07 -13.52 7.58
C LEU A 54 1.01 -14.48 8.14
N THR A 55 1.20 -15.01 9.35
CA THR A 55 0.38 -16.12 9.88
C THR A 55 -0.58 -15.71 11.00
N ASN A 56 -0.35 -14.59 11.68
CA ASN A 56 -1.23 -14.14 12.76
C ASN A 56 -2.45 -13.40 12.21
N GLU A 57 -3.63 -13.99 12.34
CA GLU A 57 -4.91 -13.46 11.84
C GLU A 57 -5.41 -12.21 12.60
N ASN A 58 -4.85 -11.93 13.78
CA ASN A 58 -5.17 -10.74 14.58
C ASN A 58 -4.40 -9.49 14.14
N LEU A 59 -3.44 -9.65 13.23
CA LEU A 59 -2.64 -8.55 12.69
C LEU A 59 -3.06 -8.26 11.26
N TYR A 60 -3.41 -7.00 11.00
CA TYR A 60 -3.37 -6.44 9.66
C TYR A 60 -1.92 -6.20 9.26
N THR A 61 -1.66 -6.28 7.96
CA THR A 61 -0.30 -6.18 7.44
C THR A 61 -0.25 -5.19 6.30
N GLU A 62 0.57 -4.15 6.47
CA GLU A 62 0.80 -3.15 5.44
C GLU A 62 1.78 -3.66 4.38
N LEU A 63 1.55 -3.34 3.11
CA LEU A 63 2.39 -3.79 2.00
C LEU A 63 2.60 -2.70 0.96
N ILE A 64 3.87 -2.47 0.61
CA ILE A 64 4.29 -1.59 -0.48
C ILE A 64 4.37 -2.43 -1.76
N THR A 65 3.51 -2.14 -2.74
CA THR A 65 3.38 -2.95 -3.97
C THR A 65 4.06 -2.33 -5.20
N ASP A 66 5.27 -1.82 -5.02
CA ASP A 66 6.08 -1.26 -6.12
C ASP A 66 6.91 -2.32 -6.86
N GLY A 67 7.10 -3.51 -6.28
CA GLY A 67 7.97 -4.55 -6.83
C GLY A 67 9.47 -4.30 -6.62
N ILE A 68 9.82 -3.31 -5.80
CA ILE A 68 11.18 -2.90 -5.46
C ILE A 68 11.45 -3.18 -3.98
N HIS A 69 10.56 -2.72 -3.10
CA HIS A 69 10.63 -3.00 -1.66
C HIS A 69 10.51 -4.49 -1.36
N SER A 70 9.79 -5.21 -2.21
CA SER A 70 9.72 -6.66 -2.15
C SER A 70 9.61 -7.25 -3.55
N HIS A 71 10.19 -8.44 -3.72
CA HIS A 71 10.10 -9.19 -4.96
C HIS A 71 8.61 -9.46 -5.30
N PRO A 72 8.20 -9.45 -6.59
CA PRO A 72 6.80 -9.69 -6.96
C PRO A 72 6.17 -10.97 -6.39
N LEU A 73 6.96 -12.05 -6.26
CA LEU A 73 6.49 -13.29 -5.62
C LEU A 73 6.28 -13.13 -4.11
N SER A 74 7.01 -12.25 -3.42
CA SER A 74 6.78 -11.94 -2.01
C SER A 74 5.48 -11.16 -1.83
N ILE A 75 5.16 -10.23 -2.73
CA ILE A 75 3.86 -9.55 -2.76
C ILE A 75 2.73 -10.57 -2.91
N LYS A 76 2.87 -11.49 -3.87
CA LYS A 76 1.91 -12.58 -4.09
C LYS A 76 1.78 -13.49 -2.87
N LEU A 77 2.90 -13.83 -2.21
CA LEU A 77 2.90 -14.64 -1.00
C LEU A 77 2.15 -13.95 0.14
N ALA A 78 2.38 -12.65 0.36
CA ALA A 78 1.67 -11.87 1.37
C ALA A 78 0.16 -11.88 1.13
N TYR A 79 -0.26 -11.71 -0.13
CA TYR A 79 -1.67 -11.82 -0.53
C TYR A 79 -2.24 -13.21 -0.23
N LEU A 80 -1.55 -14.28 -0.63
CA LEU A 80 -2.02 -15.65 -0.40
C LEU A 80 -2.12 -16.00 1.09
N ALA A 81 -1.21 -15.49 1.92
CA ALA A 81 -1.19 -15.76 3.35
C ALA A 81 -2.22 -14.95 4.14
N LYS A 82 -2.37 -13.66 3.83
CA LYS A 82 -3.25 -12.74 4.59
C LYS A 82 -4.66 -12.66 4.04
N GLY A 83 -4.83 -12.91 2.74
CA GLY A 83 -6.04 -12.57 2.02
C GLY A 83 -6.31 -11.06 1.98
N SER A 84 -7.36 -10.69 1.27
CA SER A 84 -7.75 -9.29 1.09
C SER A 84 -8.37 -8.66 2.35
N ASP A 85 -8.79 -9.44 3.35
CA ASP A 85 -9.41 -8.96 4.59
C ASP A 85 -8.41 -8.50 5.67
N ARG A 86 -7.12 -8.81 5.50
CA ARG A 86 -6.06 -8.50 6.48
C ARG A 86 -4.84 -7.81 5.88
N LEU A 87 -4.84 -7.56 4.57
CA LEU A 87 -3.79 -6.81 3.91
C LEU A 87 -4.20 -5.35 3.72
N ILE A 88 -3.28 -4.41 3.95
CA ILE A 88 -3.48 -2.99 3.68
C ILE A 88 -2.39 -2.53 2.72
N MET A 89 -2.77 -2.04 1.55
CA MET A 89 -1.83 -1.48 0.60
C MET A 89 -1.47 -0.06 1.03
N ILE A 90 -0.17 0.21 1.07
CA ILE A 90 0.38 1.54 1.36
C ILE A 90 1.35 1.93 0.26
N THR A 91 1.62 3.24 0.14
CA THR A 91 2.68 3.69 -0.76
C THR A 91 4.02 3.79 -0.04
N ASP A 92 4.03 4.20 1.22
CA ASP A 92 5.23 4.67 1.92
C ASP A 92 6.03 5.69 1.09
N SER A 93 5.30 6.53 0.36
CA SER A 93 5.90 7.40 -0.65
C SER A 93 6.48 8.66 -0.02
N MET A 94 7.70 9.03 -0.42
CA MET A 94 8.35 10.27 0.02
C MET A 94 8.14 11.42 -0.98
N ARG A 95 8.62 12.63 -0.64
CA ARG A 95 8.32 13.90 -1.34
C ARG A 95 8.64 13.92 -2.83
N ALA A 96 9.52 13.06 -3.32
CA ALA A 96 9.92 12.97 -4.71
C ALA A 96 8.87 12.32 -5.62
N LYS A 97 7.83 11.68 -5.05
CA LYS A 97 6.77 11.03 -5.82
C LYS A 97 6.16 11.99 -6.84
N GLY A 98 6.39 11.70 -8.11
CA GLY A 98 5.84 12.46 -9.23
C GLY A 98 6.66 13.68 -9.66
N LEU A 99 7.84 13.90 -9.09
CA LEU A 99 8.75 15.00 -9.47
C LEU A 99 9.87 14.57 -10.42
N GLY A 100 10.14 13.27 -10.53
CA GLY A 100 11.19 12.69 -11.39
C GLY A 100 12.52 12.51 -10.65
N ASP A 101 13.53 12.08 -11.41
CA ASP A 101 14.89 11.83 -10.90
C ASP A 101 15.50 13.10 -10.30
N GLY A 102 16.28 12.94 -9.23
CA GLY A 102 16.91 14.05 -8.54
C GLY A 102 17.28 13.76 -7.09
N THR A 103 17.79 14.77 -6.42
CA THR A 103 18.16 14.71 -5.01
C THR A 103 17.10 15.40 -4.16
N TYR A 104 16.64 14.73 -3.11
CA TYR A 104 15.55 15.16 -2.24
C TYR A 104 15.93 14.95 -0.77
N GLU A 105 15.19 15.57 0.14
CA GLU A 105 15.39 15.40 1.58
C GLU A 105 14.30 14.50 2.19
N PHE A 106 14.70 13.62 3.11
CA PHE A 106 13.80 12.78 3.90
C PHE A 106 14.34 12.53 5.30
N GLY A 107 13.65 13.04 6.33
CA GLY A 107 14.02 12.81 7.73
C GLY A 107 15.39 13.41 8.11
N GLY A 108 15.80 14.50 7.47
CA GLY A 108 17.11 15.13 7.62
C GLY A 108 18.22 14.49 6.77
N GLN A 109 17.90 13.47 5.98
CA GLN A 109 18.88 12.76 5.14
C GLN A 109 18.68 13.09 3.65
N THR A 110 19.79 13.05 2.92
CA THR A 110 19.79 13.17 1.46
C THR A 110 19.36 11.84 0.84
N VAL A 111 18.39 11.89 -0.06
CA VAL A 111 17.88 10.75 -0.82
C VAL A 111 18.07 11.04 -2.30
N THR A 112 18.72 10.12 -3.01
CA THR A 112 18.86 10.17 -4.46
C THR A 112 17.78 9.30 -5.10
N VAL A 113 16.98 9.91 -5.98
CA VAL A 113 15.97 9.22 -6.78
C VAL A 113 16.47 9.03 -8.19
N SER A 114 16.48 7.78 -8.65
CA SER A 114 16.74 7.43 -10.04
C SER A 114 15.77 6.35 -10.51
N GLY A 115 15.02 6.65 -11.58
CA GLY A 115 13.93 5.81 -12.06
C GLY A 115 12.85 5.64 -10.99
N GLU A 116 12.67 4.40 -10.52
CA GLU A 116 11.67 4.05 -9.50
C GLU A 116 12.23 3.89 -8.07
N LYS A 117 13.55 4.08 -7.88
CA LYS A 117 14.21 3.86 -6.58
C LYS A 117 14.54 5.17 -5.89
N ALA A 118 14.30 5.21 -4.58
CA ALA A 118 14.72 6.28 -3.68
C ALA A 118 15.73 5.68 -2.68
N LEU A 119 16.99 6.10 -2.75
CA LEU A 119 18.10 5.50 -2.00
C LEU A 119 18.87 6.54 -1.18
N LEU A 120 19.30 6.15 0.02
CA LEU A 120 20.37 6.84 0.74
C LEU A 120 21.72 6.58 0.07
N ASP A 121 22.75 7.32 0.51
CA ASP A 121 24.11 7.21 -0.01
C ASP A 121 24.72 5.81 0.18
N ASP A 122 24.27 5.06 1.20
CA ASP A 122 24.70 3.68 1.47
C ASP A 122 23.92 2.61 0.68
N GLY A 123 22.96 3.03 -0.16
CA GLY A 123 22.11 2.14 -0.96
C GLY A 123 20.86 1.63 -0.22
N THR A 124 20.59 2.07 1.01
CA THR A 124 19.34 1.75 1.72
C THR A 124 18.14 2.41 1.05
N LEU A 125 17.02 1.67 0.91
CA LEU A 125 15.75 2.23 0.43
C LEU A 125 15.19 3.25 1.44
N ALA A 126 14.83 4.43 0.96
CA ALA A 126 14.34 5.56 1.76
C ALA A 126 12.91 5.94 1.35
N GLY A 127 11.95 5.14 1.78
CA GLY A 127 10.57 5.19 1.29
C GLY A 127 10.48 4.85 -0.19
N SER A 128 9.34 5.15 -0.81
CA SER A 128 9.07 4.88 -2.22
C SER A 128 8.75 6.13 -3.03
N ILE A 129 8.63 5.97 -4.35
CA ILE A 129 7.94 6.92 -5.22
C ILE A 129 6.63 6.36 -5.79
N LEU A 130 6.10 5.30 -5.16
CA LEU A 130 4.91 4.59 -5.61
C LEU A 130 3.68 5.51 -5.57
N ARG A 131 2.94 5.55 -6.68
CA ARG A 131 1.57 6.06 -6.68
C ARG A 131 0.63 4.91 -6.38
N MET A 132 -0.37 5.13 -5.53
CA MET A 132 -1.35 4.10 -5.16
C MET A 132 -1.95 3.41 -6.39
N LYS A 133 -2.23 4.17 -7.45
CA LYS A 133 -2.81 3.62 -8.68
C LYS A 133 -1.92 2.60 -9.39
N ASP A 134 -0.61 2.80 -9.35
CA ASP A 134 0.37 1.92 -9.98
C ASP A 134 0.56 0.66 -9.10
N GLY A 135 0.48 0.83 -7.78
CA GLY A 135 0.45 -0.28 -6.82
C GLY A 135 -0.78 -1.18 -6.99
N VAL A 136 -1.96 -0.62 -7.23
CA VAL A 136 -3.20 -1.36 -7.53
C VAL A 136 -3.06 -2.19 -8.80
N LYS A 137 -2.56 -1.59 -9.89
CA LYS A 137 -2.30 -2.31 -11.14
C LYS A 137 -1.38 -3.50 -10.94
N ARG A 138 -0.27 -3.29 -10.23
CA ARG A 138 0.69 -4.36 -9.94
C ARG A 138 0.07 -5.45 -9.06
N MET A 139 -0.69 -5.08 -8.05
CA MET A 139 -1.38 -6.04 -7.19
C MET A 139 -2.32 -6.93 -8.00
N LYS A 140 -3.17 -6.35 -8.86
CA LYS A 140 -4.06 -7.12 -9.75
C LYS A 140 -3.27 -8.01 -10.70
N GLN A 141 -2.21 -7.51 -11.34
CA GLN A 141 -1.39 -8.29 -12.27
C GLN A 141 -0.72 -9.51 -11.60
N LEU A 142 -0.27 -9.37 -10.35
CA LEU A 142 0.45 -10.44 -9.65
C LEU A 142 -0.46 -11.51 -9.04
N THR A 143 -1.67 -11.11 -8.64
CA THR A 143 -2.57 -11.94 -7.83
C THR A 143 -3.84 -12.37 -8.55
N ASN A 144 -4.21 -11.67 -9.64
CA ASN A 144 -5.52 -11.76 -10.29
C ASN A 144 -6.70 -11.53 -9.31
N CYS A 145 -6.49 -10.77 -8.23
CA CYS A 145 -7.55 -10.47 -7.27
C CYS A 145 -8.69 -9.64 -7.87
N GLU A 146 -9.87 -9.79 -7.30
CA GLU A 146 -11.07 -9.10 -7.72
C GLU A 146 -11.03 -7.61 -7.35
N TRP A 147 -11.82 -6.78 -8.04
CA TRP A 147 -11.92 -5.36 -7.69
C TRP A 147 -12.48 -5.11 -6.29
N THR A 148 -13.34 -6.00 -5.79
CA THR A 148 -13.84 -5.97 -4.41
C THR A 148 -12.71 -6.20 -3.40
N GLU A 149 -11.73 -7.04 -3.73
CA GLU A 149 -10.56 -7.29 -2.90
C GLU A 149 -9.60 -6.11 -2.91
N ILE A 150 -9.41 -5.46 -4.07
CA ILE A 150 -8.68 -4.19 -4.15
C ILE A 150 -9.34 -3.12 -3.28
N ALA A 151 -10.67 -3.00 -3.31
CA ALA A 151 -11.39 -2.05 -2.46
C ALA A 151 -11.13 -2.30 -0.97
N LYS A 152 -11.11 -3.57 -0.54
CA LYS A 152 -10.75 -3.94 0.83
C LYS A 152 -9.34 -3.49 1.19
N MET A 153 -8.37 -3.90 0.38
CA MET A 153 -6.94 -3.67 0.66
C MET A 153 -6.52 -2.21 0.54
N THR A 154 -7.26 -1.37 -0.19
CA THR A 154 -6.92 0.05 -0.40
C THR A 154 -7.82 1.03 0.34
N SER A 155 -8.93 0.58 0.92
CA SER A 155 -9.91 1.46 1.54
C SER A 155 -10.61 0.83 2.75
N THR A 156 -11.37 -0.26 2.57
CA THR A 156 -12.25 -0.81 3.62
C THR A 156 -11.49 -1.19 4.88
N ASN A 157 -10.34 -1.87 4.73
CA ASN A 157 -9.55 -2.32 5.87
C ASN A 157 -8.98 -1.15 6.66
N ALA A 158 -8.45 -0.13 5.96
CA ALA A 158 -7.92 1.07 6.60
C ALA A 158 -9.02 1.86 7.31
N ALA A 159 -10.20 2.02 6.69
CA ALA A 159 -11.34 2.69 7.30
C ALA A 159 -11.80 1.98 8.58
N ALA A 160 -11.91 0.65 8.55
CA ALA A 160 -12.27 -0.15 9.74
C ALA A 160 -11.24 -0.02 10.86
N GLN A 161 -9.94 -0.08 10.54
CA GLN A 161 -8.89 0.05 11.55
C GLN A 161 -8.86 1.44 12.18
N LEU A 162 -9.13 2.49 11.41
CA LEU A 162 -9.22 3.87 11.88
C LEU A 162 -10.56 4.21 12.58
N GLY A 163 -11.52 3.28 12.67
CA GLY A 163 -12.86 3.55 13.21
C GLY A 163 -13.69 4.51 12.36
N LEU A 164 -13.42 4.55 11.05
CA LEU A 164 -14.07 5.41 10.06
C LEU A 164 -14.96 4.63 9.08
N ASP A 165 -15.17 3.33 9.30
CA ASP A 165 -15.95 2.45 8.43
C ASP A 165 -17.41 2.87 8.31
N GLN A 166 -17.96 3.60 9.29
CA GLN A 166 -19.31 4.15 9.18
C GLN A 166 -19.41 5.34 8.21
N GLN A 167 -18.28 5.94 7.82
CA GLN A 167 -18.23 7.15 6.99
C GLN A 167 -17.49 6.94 5.66
N LEU A 168 -16.51 6.01 5.63
CA LEU A 168 -15.56 5.80 4.54
C LEU A 168 -15.36 4.29 4.29
N GLY A 169 -14.59 3.96 3.24
CA GLY A 169 -14.09 2.61 3.02
C GLY A 169 -14.96 1.72 2.13
N SER A 170 -16.19 2.12 1.81
CA SER A 170 -17.11 1.39 0.95
C SER A 170 -18.16 2.31 0.31
N ILE A 171 -18.82 1.79 -0.74
CA ILE A 171 -19.88 2.50 -1.45
C ILE A 171 -21.22 2.05 -0.87
N GLU A 172 -21.71 2.81 0.11
CA GLU A 172 -22.98 2.54 0.80
C GLU A 172 -23.75 3.85 1.02
N ILE A 173 -25.08 3.76 1.02
CA ILE A 173 -25.94 4.92 1.25
C ILE A 173 -25.64 5.50 2.64
N GLY A 174 -25.45 6.83 2.69
CA GLY A 174 -25.15 7.57 3.93
C GLY A 174 -23.66 7.82 4.18
N LYS A 175 -22.75 7.15 3.46
CA LYS A 175 -21.30 7.39 3.56
C LYS A 175 -20.85 8.59 2.73
N ILE A 176 -19.66 9.09 3.02
CA ILE A 176 -19.03 10.20 2.28
C ILE A 176 -18.70 9.71 0.86
N ALA A 177 -19.01 10.53 -0.14
CA ALA A 177 -18.71 10.25 -1.55
C ALA A 177 -17.23 10.49 -1.88
N ASP A 178 -16.36 9.69 -1.26
CA ASP A 178 -14.95 9.52 -1.61
C ASP A 178 -14.82 8.31 -2.53
N LEU A 179 -14.67 8.55 -3.83
CA LEU A 179 -14.77 7.54 -4.87
C LEU A 179 -13.60 7.63 -5.85
N VAL A 180 -13.21 6.48 -6.38
CA VAL A 180 -12.30 6.37 -7.52
C VAL A 180 -12.98 5.57 -8.62
N ILE A 181 -12.92 6.08 -9.85
CA ILE A 181 -13.49 5.43 -11.03
C ILE A 181 -12.33 4.92 -11.88
N TRP A 182 -12.37 3.62 -12.16
CA TRP A 182 -11.43 2.91 -13.00
C TRP A 182 -12.11 2.48 -14.29
N ASP A 183 -11.36 2.41 -15.38
CA ASP A 183 -11.83 1.69 -16.57
C ASP A 183 -11.50 0.19 -16.50
N GLU A 184 -12.02 -0.59 -17.46
CA GLU A 184 -11.80 -2.03 -17.54
C GLU A 184 -10.32 -2.42 -17.72
N SER A 185 -9.49 -1.51 -18.23
CA SER A 185 -8.05 -1.72 -18.36
C SER A 185 -7.27 -1.49 -17.05
N GLY A 186 -7.97 -1.09 -15.98
CA GLY A 186 -7.38 -0.76 -14.69
C GLY A 186 -6.71 0.61 -14.69
N GLU A 187 -7.14 1.53 -15.54
CA GLU A 187 -6.68 2.91 -15.55
C GLU A 187 -7.58 3.82 -14.72
N LEU A 188 -6.99 4.67 -13.89
CA LEU A 188 -7.74 5.63 -13.07
C LEU A 188 -8.28 6.76 -13.96
N MET A 189 -9.61 6.88 -13.99
CA MET A 189 -10.34 7.83 -14.83
C MET A 189 -10.78 9.06 -14.05
N MET A 190 -11.24 8.90 -12.82
CA MET A 190 -11.77 10.00 -12.02
C MET A 190 -11.53 9.76 -10.53
N THR A 191 -11.36 10.85 -9.77
CA THR A 191 -11.40 10.83 -8.31
C THR A 191 -12.38 11.87 -7.83
N ILE A 192 -13.25 11.45 -6.92
CA ILE A 192 -14.25 12.27 -6.26
C ILE A 192 -13.89 12.29 -4.77
N CYS A 193 -13.77 13.46 -4.17
CA CYS A 193 -13.59 13.62 -2.74
C CYS A 193 -14.74 14.45 -2.18
N ARG A 194 -15.47 13.89 -1.22
CA ARG A 194 -16.64 14.50 -0.56
C ARG A 194 -17.66 15.00 -1.58
N GLY A 195 -17.90 14.20 -2.62
CA GLY A 195 -18.83 14.51 -3.71
C GLY A 195 -18.32 15.49 -4.77
N GLN A 196 -17.09 15.98 -4.66
CA GLN A 196 -16.48 16.89 -5.65
C GLN A 196 -15.49 16.15 -6.53
N ILE A 197 -15.61 16.31 -7.86
CA ILE A 197 -14.61 15.78 -8.80
C ILE A 197 -13.31 16.58 -8.61
N VAL A 198 -12.26 15.90 -8.12
CA VAL A 198 -10.93 16.51 -7.87
C VAL A 198 -9.87 16.08 -8.89
N PHE A 199 -10.17 15.03 -9.66
CA PHE A 199 -9.35 14.57 -10.77
C PHE A 199 -10.25 13.97 -11.84
N GLU A 200 -9.98 14.31 -13.10
CA GLU A 200 -10.60 13.68 -14.26
C GLU A 200 -9.55 13.51 -15.37
N LYS A 201 -9.40 12.29 -15.86
CA LYS A 201 -8.49 11.98 -16.95
C LYS A 201 -9.07 12.52 -18.26
N LYS A 202 -8.38 13.48 -18.87
CA LYS A 202 -8.76 13.98 -20.21
C LYS A 202 -8.75 12.84 -21.23
N LYS A 203 -9.86 12.66 -21.97
CA LYS A 203 -9.91 11.77 -23.12
C LYS A 203 -8.85 12.22 -24.14
N ARG A 204 -7.96 11.31 -24.57
CA ARG A 204 -7.09 11.58 -25.73
C ARG A 204 -7.98 11.80 -26.94
N ARG A 205 -7.87 12.96 -27.60
CA ARG A 205 -8.50 13.16 -28.91
C ARG A 205 -7.89 12.15 -29.88
N PRO A 206 -8.68 11.45 -30.72
CA PRO A 206 -8.12 10.68 -31.82
C PRO A 206 -7.32 11.62 -32.72
N THR A 207 -6.06 11.28 -32.99
CA THR A 207 -5.30 11.93 -34.06
C THR A 207 -5.94 11.54 -35.37
N THR A 208 -6.66 12.47 -36.00
CA THR A 208 -7.11 12.32 -37.39
C THR A 208 -5.86 12.32 -38.28
N HIS A 209 -5.42 11.13 -38.70
CA HIS A 209 -4.55 11.01 -39.86
C HIS A 209 -5.42 11.25 -41.10
N GLU A 210 -5.47 12.50 -41.56
CA GLU A 210 -5.88 12.80 -42.93
C GLU A 210 -4.83 12.23 -43.87
N HIS A 211 -5.15 11.09 -44.48
CA HIS A 211 -4.50 10.65 -45.70
C HIS A 211 -4.80 11.69 -46.80
N HIS A 212 -3.84 12.58 -47.04
CA HIS A 212 -3.79 13.31 -48.31
C HIS A 212 -3.56 12.30 -49.43
N ARG A 213 -4.63 12.04 -50.20
CA ARG A 213 -4.54 11.48 -51.54
C ARG A 213 -3.96 12.57 -52.45
N ILE A 214 -2.92 12.22 -53.20
CA ILE A 214 -2.62 12.79 -54.52
C ILE A 214 -2.61 11.61 -55.47
#